data_AF-A0A357R2U5-F1
#
_entry.id   AF-A0A357R2U5-F1
#
_cell.length_a   1.000
_cell.length_b   1.000
_cell.length_c   1.000
_cell.angle_alpha   90.00
_cell.angle_beta   90.00
_cell.angle_gamma   90.00
#
_symmetry.space_group_name_H-M   'P 1'
#
loop_
_entity.id
_entity.type
_entity.pdbx_description
1 polymer ?
#
loop_
_entity_poly.entity_id
_entity_poly.type
_entity_poly.pdbx_seq_one_letter_code
_entity_poly.pdbx_strand_id
1 'polypeptide(L)'
;MGSGGKRRATAVLIFAGLLILAAAVSRLLALIIMAPWLHAFLVFAVTKILADVFAAIFRRKEKKYLFFEDYLREILLFFAVAAICVLGIAAVQHYLLGAIWLPLPAAAIIMIWR
;
A
#
# COMPACT_ATOMS: atom_id res chain seq x y z
N MET A 1 -23.00 23.22 2.87
CA MET A 1 -21.56 22.91 3.13
C MET A 1 -21.31 21.61 3.91
N GLY A 2 -22.23 20.62 3.93
CA GLY A 2 -22.18 19.51 4.92
C GLY A 2 -21.65 18.14 4.48
N SER A 3 -21.53 17.85 3.18
CA SER A 3 -21.18 16.49 2.69
C SER A 3 -19.72 16.36 2.21
N GLY A 4 -19.17 17.40 1.57
CA GLY A 4 -17.81 17.38 1.01
C GLY A 4 -16.70 17.36 2.07
N GLY A 5 -16.88 18.11 3.17
CA GLY A 5 -15.91 18.14 4.28
C GLY A 5 -15.76 16.80 4.98
N LYS A 6 -16.88 16.10 5.23
CA LYS A 6 -16.88 14.76 5.86
C LYS A 6 -16.15 13.73 4.99
N ARG A 7 -16.41 13.73 3.67
CA ARG A 7 -15.75 12.81 2.73
C ARG A 7 -14.23 13.04 2.64
N ARG A 8 -13.78 14.30 2.66
CA ARG A 8 -12.36 14.65 2.70
C ARG A 8 -11.71 14.23 4.02
N ALA A 9 -12.35 14.49 5.16
CA ALA A 9 -11.84 14.09 6.47
C ALA A 9 -11.68 12.56 6.57
N THR A 10 -12.64 11.79 6.07
CA THR A 10 -12.53 10.32 6.00
C THR A 10 -11.37 9.87 5.11
N ALA A 11 -11.17 10.50 3.94
CA ALA A 11 -10.07 10.17 3.05
C ALA A 11 -8.70 10.42 3.70
N VAL A 12 -8.54 11.55 4.42
CA VAL A 12 -7.31 11.86 5.16
C VAL A 12 -7.06 10.86 6.28
N LEU A 13 -8.11 10.48 7.04
CA LEU A 13 -7.99 9.47 8.09
C LEU A 13 -7.58 8.10 7.54
N ILE A 14 -8.16 7.69 6.40
CA ILE A 14 -7.79 6.44 5.72
C ILE A 14 -6.34 6.50 5.27
N PHE A 15 -5.92 7.60 4.64
CA PHE A 15 -4.54 7.79 4.19
C PHE A 15 -3.56 7.75 5.37
N ALA A 16 -3.85 8.45 6.46
CA ALA A 16 -3.03 8.43 7.67
C ALA A 16 -2.92 7.02 8.25
N GLY A 17 -4.03 6.26 8.28
CA GLY A 17 -4.03 4.86 8.70
C GLY A 17 -3.15 3.97 7.82
N LEU A 18 -3.26 4.12 6.48
CA LEU A 18 -2.41 3.41 5.52
C LEU A 18 -0.94 3.78 5.66
N LEU A 19 -0.64 5.06 5.91
CA LEU A 19 0.73 5.55 6.09
C LEU A 19 1.37 4.97 7.35
N ILE A 20 0.64 4.95 8.47
CA ILE A 20 1.11 4.34 9.72
C ILE A 20 1.34 2.85 9.52
N LEU A 21 0.41 2.16 8.84
CA LEU A 21 0.54 0.73 8.55
C LEU A 21 1.77 0.46 7.67
N ALA A 22 1.96 1.23 6.60
CA ALA A 22 3.11 1.10 5.71
C ALA A 22 4.43 1.38 6.45
N ALA A 23 4.46 2.38 7.34
CA ALA A 23 5.63 2.70 8.14
C ALA A 23 5.96 1.58 9.15
N ALA A 24 4.94 0.98 9.78
CA ALA A 24 5.11 -0.15 10.67
C ALA A 24 5.66 -1.38 9.92
N VAL A 25 5.09 -1.71 8.76
CA VAL A 25 5.58 -2.80 7.89
C VAL A 25 7.02 -2.53 7.45
N SER A 26 7.32 -1.32 7.00
CA SER A 26 8.67 -0.95 6.58
C SER A 26 9.70 -1.08 7.71
N ARG A 27 9.36 -0.68 8.94
CA ARG A 27 10.24 -0.84 10.10
C ARG A 27 10.40 -2.30 10.48
N LEU A 28 9.32 -3.08 10.45
CA LEU A 28 9.36 -4.51 10.75
C LEU A 28 10.26 -5.27 9.75
N LEU A 29 10.12 -4.98 8.46
CA LEU A 29 10.94 -5.58 7.42
C LEU A 29 12.40 -5.11 7.48
N ALA A 30 12.67 -3.89 7.96
CA ALA A 30 14.04 -3.39 8.12
C ALA A 30 14.84 -4.15 9.20
N LEU A 31 14.20 -4.96 10.04
CA LEU A 31 14.88 -5.84 11.00
C LEU A 31 15.57 -7.04 10.31
N ILE A 32 15.22 -7.31 9.05
CA ILE A 32 15.75 -8.43 8.27
C ILE A 32 16.64 -7.87 7.17
N ILE A 33 17.85 -8.41 7.04
CA ILE A 33 18.77 -8.03 5.96
C ILE A 33 18.23 -8.61 4.66
N MET A 34 17.89 -7.72 3.72
CA MET A 34 17.36 -8.09 2.41
C MET A 34 17.79 -7.07 1.36
N ALA A 35 17.70 -7.45 0.08
CA ALA A 35 18.02 -6.54 -1.02
C ALA A 35 17.07 -5.33 -1.03
N PRO A 36 17.53 -4.11 -1.34
CA PRO A 36 16.70 -2.90 -1.28
C PRO A 36 15.43 -2.96 -2.14
N TRP A 37 15.52 -3.56 -3.32
CA TRP A 37 14.37 -3.73 -4.22
C TRP A 37 13.33 -4.69 -3.63
N LEU A 38 13.77 -5.75 -2.95
CA LEU A 38 12.89 -6.73 -2.31
C LEU A 38 12.22 -6.12 -1.09
N HIS A 39 12.95 -5.33 -0.30
CA HIS A 39 12.40 -4.57 0.81
C HIS A 39 11.28 -3.64 0.34
N ALA A 40 11.55 -2.84 -0.71
CA ALA A 40 10.55 -1.96 -1.29
C ALA A 40 9.31 -2.75 -1.73
N PHE A 41 9.48 -3.81 -2.52
CA PHE A 41 8.37 -4.64 -2.99
C PHE A 41 7.53 -5.21 -1.84
N LEU A 42 8.18 -5.75 -0.80
CA LEU A 42 7.49 -6.31 0.35
C LEU A 42 6.72 -5.25 1.14
N VAL A 43 7.24 -4.02 1.25
CA VAL A 43 6.48 -2.91 1.85
C VAL A 43 5.17 -2.67 1.11
N PHE A 44 5.17 -2.65 -0.23
CA PHE A 44 3.93 -2.53 -1.00
C PHE A 44 3.00 -3.74 -0.80
N ALA A 45 3.53 -4.95 -0.98
CA ALA A 45 2.75 -6.18 -0.97
C ALA A 45 2.11 -6.45 0.41
N VAL A 46 2.91 -6.43 1.48
CA VAL A 46 2.44 -6.71 2.84
C VAL A 46 1.47 -5.65 3.31
N THR A 47 1.72 -4.37 3.00
CA THR A 47 0.79 -3.29 3.37
C THR A 47 -0.55 -3.45 2.68
N LYS A 48 -0.59 -3.83 1.39
CA LYS A 48 -1.86 -4.09 0.68
C LYS A 48 -2.62 -5.26 1.30
N ILE A 49 -1.95 -6.39 1.53
CA ILE A 49 -2.57 -7.57 2.15
C ILE A 49 -3.16 -7.21 3.51
N LEU A 50 -2.38 -6.54 4.38
CA LEU A 50 -2.86 -6.13 5.70
C LEU A 50 -4.03 -5.14 5.58
N ALA A 51 -3.94 -4.15 4.68
CA ALA A 51 -5.01 -3.18 4.47
C ALA A 51 -6.32 -3.83 4.00
N ASP A 52 -6.24 -4.87 3.16
CA ASP A 52 -7.38 -5.65 2.69
C ASP A 52 -7.96 -6.52 3.81
N VAL A 53 -7.10 -7.19 4.61
CA VAL A 53 -7.52 -7.97 5.78
C VAL A 53 -8.23 -7.09 6.81
N PHE A 54 -7.65 -5.92 7.15
CA PHE A 54 -8.31 -4.95 8.01
C PHE A 54 -9.64 -4.48 7.41
N ALA A 55 -9.70 -4.22 6.10
CA ALA A 55 -10.96 -3.88 5.43
C ALA A 55 -12.02 -4.97 5.62
N ALA A 56 -11.65 -6.23 5.41
CA ALA A 56 -12.56 -7.37 5.50
C ALA A 56 -13.07 -7.58 6.93
N ILE A 57 -12.21 -7.38 7.94
CA ILE A 57 -12.59 -7.49 9.35
C ILE A 57 -13.58 -6.39 9.75
N PHE A 58 -13.32 -5.14 9.35
CA PHE A 58 -14.15 -3.99 9.75
C PHE A 58 -15.40 -3.76 8.87
N ARG A 59 -15.39 -4.16 7.60
CA ARG A 59 -16.52 -3.98 6.65
C ARG A 59 -17.29 -5.28 6.39
N ARG A 60 -17.68 -5.99 7.45
CA ARG A 60 -18.43 -7.26 7.42
C ARG A 60 -19.69 -7.33 6.53
N LYS A 61 -20.24 -6.21 6.02
CA LYS A 61 -21.53 -6.18 5.30
C LYS A 61 -21.45 -6.03 3.78
N GLU A 62 -20.32 -5.62 3.21
CA GLU A 62 -20.14 -5.54 1.75
C GLU A 62 -19.02 -6.48 1.34
N LYS A 63 -19.38 -7.72 0.97
CA LYS A 63 -18.43 -8.66 0.38
C LYS A 63 -17.97 -8.09 -0.98
N LYS A 64 -16.85 -7.36 -0.99
CA LYS A 64 -16.25 -6.82 -2.23
C LYS A 64 -15.72 -7.94 -3.15
N TYR A 65 -15.53 -9.15 -2.61
CA TYR A 65 -15.11 -10.35 -3.34
C TYR A 65 -16.15 -11.46 -3.15
N LEU A 66 -16.87 -11.82 -4.21
CA LEU A 66 -17.75 -12.99 -4.20
C LEU A 66 -16.94 -14.29 -4.27
N PHE A 67 -15.75 -14.27 -4.90
CA PHE A 67 -14.88 -15.43 -5.07
C PHE A 67 -13.41 -15.10 -4.75
N PHE A 68 -12.68 -16.10 -4.22
CA PHE A 68 -11.24 -15.99 -3.93
C PHE A 68 -10.41 -15.71 -5.20
N GLU A 69 -10.86 -16.21 -6.36
CA GLU A 69 -10.20 -16.01 -7.65
C GLU A 69 -10.16 -14.53 -8.06
N ASP A 70 -11.24 -13.78 -7.82
CA ASP A 70 -11.28 -12.34 -8.11
C ASP A 70 -10.28 -11.56 -7.25
N TYR A 71 -10.17 -11.93 -5.98
CA TYR A 71 -9.15 -11.37 -5.08
C TYR A 71 -7.74 -11.72 -5.55
N LEU A 72 -7.50 -12.97 -5.95
CA LEU A 72 -6.20 -13.40 -6.47
C LEU A 72 -5.82 -12.63 -7.74
N ARG A 73 -6.78 -12.40 -8.64
CA ARG A 73 -6.54 -11.60 -9.85
C ARG A 73 -6.25 -10.15 -9.52
N GLU A 74 -7.02 -9.53 -8.61
CA GLU A 74 -6.77 -8.15 -8.19
C GLU A 74 -5.40 -8.00 -7.54
N ILE A 75 -5.01 -8.91 -6.65
CA ILE A 75 -3.73 -8.79 -5.94
C ILE A 75 -2.53 -9.03 -6.88
N LEU A 76 -2.66 -9.92 -7.86
CA LEU A 76 -1.63 -10.11 -8.89
C LEU A 76 -1.46 -8.85 -9.76
N LEU A 77 -2.57 -8.21 -10.15
CA LEU A 77 -2.53 -6.93 -10.86
C LEU A 77 -1.87 -5.84 -10.01
N PHE A 78 -2.20 -5.78 -8.71
CA PHE A 78 -1.56 -4.86 -7.79
C PHE A 78 -0.05 -5.12 -7.67
N PHE A 79 0.39 -6.38 -7.61
CA PHE A 79 1.80 -6.72 -7.56
C PHE A 79 2.56 -6.32 -8.83
N ALA A 80 1.94 -6.46 -10.00
CA ALA A 80 2.52 -5.98 -11.25
C ALA A 80 2.74 -4.45 -11.20
N VAL A 81 1.76 -3.70 -10.73
CA VAL A 81 1.88 -2.24 -10.55
C VAL A 81 2.92 -1.89 -9.49
N ALA A 82 2.94 -2.59 -8.35
CA ALA A 82 3.94 -2.41 -7.31
C ALA A 82 5.36 -2.65 -7.83
N ALA A 83 5.57 -3.68 -8.68
CA ALA A 83 6.86 -3.94 -9.30
C ALA A 83 7.31 -2.76 -10.19
N ILE A 84 6.41 -2.19 -11.00
CA ILE A 84 6.70 -1.00 -11.81
C ILE A 84 7.09 0.18 -10.90
N CYS A 85 6.38 0.38 -9.79
CA CYS A 85 6.69 1.44 -8.83
C CYS A 85 8.05 1.23 -8.16
N VAL A 86 8.40 -0.01 -7.80
CA VAL A 86 9.72 -0.35 -7.25
C VAL A 86 10.83 -0.07 -8.26
N LEU A 87 10.64 -0.40 -9.54
CA LEU A 87 11.59 -0.05 -10.60
C LEU A 87 11.77 1.47 -10.73
N GLY A 88 10.67 2.23 -10.67
CA GLY A 88 10.72 3.70 -10.66
C GLY A 88 11.48 4.27 -9.45
N ILE A 89 11.23 3.73 -8.25
CA ILE A 89 11.93 4.11 -7.03
C ILE A 89 13.42 3.78 -7.13
N ALA A 90 13.76 2.58 -7.59
CA ALA A 90 15.14 2.14 -7.76
C ALA A 90 15.89 3.02 -8.78
N ALA A 91 15.24 3.37 -9.90
CA ALA A 91 15.79 4.30 -10.88
C ALA A 91 16.04 5.68 -10.26
N VAL A 92 15.08 6.24 -9.54
CA VAL A 92 15.26 7.55 -8.88
C VAL A 92 16.38 7.51 -7.84
N GLN A 93 16.46 6.46 -7.01
CA GLN A 93 17.54 6.31 -6.03
C GLN A 93 18.91 6.20 -6.70
N HIS A 94 19.01 5.47 -7.81
CA HIS A 94 20.27 5.25 -8.52
C HIS A 94 20.73 6.49 -9.30
N TYR A 95 19.82 7.19 -9.97
CA TYR A 95 20.17 8.31 -10.86
C TYR A 95 20.13 9.69 -10.19
N LEU A 96 19.27 9.88 -9.19
CA LEU A 96 19.06 11.19 -8.56
C LEU A 96 19.62 11.26 -7.14
N LEU A 97 20.26 10.18 -6.64
CA LEU A 97 20.80 10.07 -5.27
C LEU A 97 19.78 10.43 -4.17
N GLY A 98 18.49 10.37 -4.48
CA GLY A 98 17.41 10.76 -3.59
C GLY A 98 17.00 9.64 -2.66
N ALA A 99 16.82 9.93 -1.38
CA ALA A 99 16.25 8.98 -0.42
C ALA A 99 14.71 9.03 -0.48
N ILE A 100 14.09 8.02 -1.08
CA ILE A 100 12.63 7.89 -1.11
C ILE A 100 12.15 7.20 0.17
N TRP A 101 11.26 7.86 0.90
CA TRP A 101 10.60 7.27 2.05
C TRP A 101 9.48 6.32 1.60
N LEU A 102 9.82 5.03 1.45
CA LEU A 102 8.97 3.94 0.94
C LEU A 102 7.52 3.87 1.49
N PRO A 103 7.24 4.17 2.78
CA PRO A 103 5.87 4.14 3.31
C PRO A 103 4.89 5.08 2.59
N LEU A 104 5.38 6.22 2.12
CA LEU A 104 4.55 7.24 1.49
C LEU A 104 4.02 6.82 0.10
N PRO A 105 4.85 6.39 -0.88
CA PRO A 105 4.34 5.90 -2.14
C PRO A 105 3.52 4.62 -1.98
N ALA A 106 3.85 3.75 -1.00
CA ALA A 106 3.04 2.57 -0.68
C ALA A 106 1.61 2.95 -0.25
N ALA A 107 1.46 3.85 0.71
CA ALA A 107 0.16 4.32 1.16
C ALA A 107 -0.63 5.02 0.05
N ALA A 108 0.04 5.84 -0.78
CA ALA A 108 -0.58 6.55 -1.89
C ALA A 108 -1.15 5.59 -2.95
N ILE A 109 -0.35 4.60 -3.39
CA ILE A 109 -0.77 3.63 -4.41
C ILE A 109 -1.92 2.75 -3.89
N ILE A 110 -1.86 2.30 -2.65
CA ILE A 110 -2.95 1.51 -2.04
C ILE A 110 -4.24 2.35 -1.96
N MET A 111 -4.15 3.64 -1.64
CA MET A 111 -5.30 4.52 -1.59
C MET A 111 -5.92 4.77 -2.97
N ILE A 112 -5.09 4.97 -4.01
CA ILE A 112 -5.54 5.17 -5.40
C ILE A 112 -6.17 3.90 -5.96
N TRP A 113 -5.65 2.72 -5.58
CA TRP A 113 -6.16 1.43 -6.04
C TRP A 113 -7.55 1.08 -5.50
N ARG A 114 -7.97 1.69 -4.38
CA ARG A 114 -9.11 1.23 -3.57
C ARG A 114 -10.48 1.73 -4.04
#